data_AF-A0AAJ2UDK8-F1
#
_entry.id   AF-A0AAJ2UDK8-F1
#
_cell.length_a   1.000
_cell.length_b   1.000
_cell.length_c   1.000
_cell.angle_alpha   90.00
_cell.angle_beta   90.00
_cell.angle_gamma   90.00
#
_symmetry.space_group_name_H-M   'P 1'
#
loop_
_entity.id
_entity.type
_entity.pdbx_description
1 polymer ?
#
loop_
_entity_poly.entity_id
_entity_poly.type
_entity_poly.pdbx_seq_one_letter_code
_entity_poly.pdbx_strand_id
1 'polypeptide(L)' 'EVLDPDEKKIYEIVQKEGKIKQNRLVELTGFSKVKVSRVVKSLKDKKLINVEKLGKTNLISLRKKG' A
#
# COMPACT_ATOMS: atom_id res chain seq x y z
N GLU A 1 4.18 -16.62 -0.25
CA GLU A 1 3.42 -15.95 -1.32
C GLU A 1 4.39 -15.21 -2.22
N VAL A 2 4.20 -15.28 -3.53
CA VAL A 2 4.96 -14.48 -4.49
C VAL A 2 4.17 -13.17 -4.70
N LEU A 3 4.80 -12.04 -4.41
CA LEU A 3 4.24 -10.73 -4.76
C LEU A 3 4.53 -10.46 -6.23
N ASP A 4 3.54 -9.93 -6.95
CA ASP A 4 3.78 -9.42 -8.29
C ASP A 4 4.67 -8.14 -8.26
N PRO A 5 5.23 -7.70 -9.38
CA PRO A 5 6.13 -6.54 -9.40
C PRO A 5 5.49 -5.24 -8.87
N ASP A 6 4.19 -5.02 -9.09
CA ASP A 6 3.49 -3.82 -8.65
C ASP A 6 3.21 -3.88 -7.13
N GLU A 7 2.79 -5.04 -6.64
CA GLU A 7 2.63 -5.36 -5.22
C GLU A 7 3.95 -5.18 -4.47
N LYS A 8 5.04 -5.77 -5.00
CA LYS A 8 6.37 -5.68 -4.41
C LYS A 8 6.82 -4.22 -4.32
N LYS A 9 6.66 -3.44 -5.39
CA LYS A 9 7.02 -2.02 -5.40
C LYS A 9 6.27 -1.22 -4.32
N ILE A 10 4.95 -1.38 -4.23
CA ILE A 10 4.15 -0.66 -3.21
C ILE A 10 4.53 -1.14 -1.80
N TYR A 11 4.70 -2.44 -1.60
CA TYR A 11 5.08 -3.00 -0.30
C TYR A 11 6.43 -2.48 0.19
N GLU A 12 7.44 -2.42 -0.68
CA GLU A 12 8.76 -1.87 -0.35
C GLU A 12 8.70 -0.38 0.02
N ILE A 13 7.87 0.41 -0.67
CA ILE A 13 7.66 1.83 -0.32
C ILE A 13 7.03 1.94 1.06
N VAL A 14 5.97 1.17 1.34
CA VAL A 14 5.32 1.16 2.66
C VAL A 14 6.30 0.70 3.76
N GLN A 15 7.18 -0.25 3.45
CA GLN A 15 8.20 -0.72 4.39
C GLN A 15 9.25 0.34 4.71
N LYS A 16 9.67 1.13 3.72
CA LYS A 16 10.64 2.23 3.91
C LYS A 16 10.04 3.41 4.69
N GLU A 17 8.79 3.77 4.38
CA GLU A 17 8.11 4.93 4.99
C GLU A 17 7.47 4.60 6.35
N GLY A 18 7.21 3.32 6.63
CA GLY A 18 6.50 2.83 7.82
C GLY A 18 4.99 3.10 7.80
N LYS A 19 4.60 4.36 7.57
CA LYS A 19 3.20 4.80 7.35
C LYS A 19 3.14 5.81 6.21
N ILE A 20 2.26 5.59 5.24
CA ILE A 20 2.17 6.44 4.04
C ILE A 20 0.72 6.62 3.60
N LYS A 21 0.36 7.82 3.12
CA LYS A 21 -0.96 8.08 2.55
C LYS A 21 -1.07 7.47 1.15
N GLN A 22 -2.24 6.94 0.80
CA GLN A 22 -2.45 6.29 -0.50
C GLN A 22 -2.26 7.22 -1.71
N ASN A 23 -2.53 8.52 -1.58
CA ASN A 23 -2.22 9.50 -2.63
C ASN A 23 -0.71 9.72 -2.81
N ARG A 24 0.08 9.61 -1.73
CA ARG A 24 1.55 9.64 -1.83
C ARG A 24 2.08 8.40 -2.54
N LEU A 25 1.44 7.24 -2.39
CA LEU A 25 1.77 6.05 -3.19
C LEU A 25 1.52 6.29 -4.68
N VAL A 26 0.46 7.00 -5.05
CA VAL A 26 0.21 7.40 -6.47
C VAL A 26 1.37 8.24 -6.99
N GLU A 27 1.78 9.27 -6.25
CA GLU A 27 2.90 10.15 -6.61
C GLU A 27 4.23 9.39 -6.74
N LEU A 28 4.57 8.53 -5.77
CA LEU A 28 5.87 7.83 -5.75
C LEU A 28 5.96 6.69 -6.77
N THR A 29 4.84 6.04 -7.10
CA THR A 29 4.84 4.90 -8.02
C THR A 29 4.67 5.31 -9.48
N GLY A 30 4.02 6.46 -9.73
CA GLY A 30 3.53 6.87 -11.06
C GLY A 30 2.29 6.10 -11.52
N PHE A 31 1.68 5.28 -10.66
CA PHE A 31 0.51 4.48 -11.02
C PHE A 31 -0.78 5.28 -10.94
N SER A 32 -1.78 4.87 -11.72
CA SER A 32 -3.12 5.45 -11.60
C SER A 32 -3.72 5.17 -10.21
N LYS A 33 -4.61 6.07 -9.76
CA LYS A 33 -5.34 5.89 -8.49
C LYS A 33 -6.07 4.54 -8.41
N VAL A 34 -6.64 4.08 -9.52
CA VAL A 34 -7.33 2.78 -9.63
C VAL A 34 -6.33 1.63 -9.42
N LYS A 35 -5.16 1.70 -10.07
CA LYS A 35 -4.11 0.66 -9.93
C LYS A 35 -3.60 0.59 -8.50
N VAL A 36 -3.26 1.73 -7.89
CA VAL A 36 -2.85 1.76 -6.47
C VAL A 36 -3.93 1.19 -5.56
N SER A 37 -5.20 1.53 -5.77
CA SER A 37 -6.31 0.99 -4.97
C SER A 37 -6.41 -0.54 -5.06
N ARG A 38 -6.28 -1.10 -6.27
CA ARG A 38 -6.30 -2.56 -6.48
C ARG A 38 -5.13 -3.26 -5.79
N VAL A 39 -3.91 -2.72 -5.93
CA VAL A 39 -2.71 -3.31 -5.31
C VAL A 39 -2.77 -3.22 -3.78
N VAL A 40 -3.18 -2.06 -3.24
CA VAL A 40 -3.39 -1.90 -1.79
C VAL A 40 -4.43 -2.88 -1.27
N LYS A 41 -5.54 -3.09 -1.99
CA LYS A 41 -6.54 -4.08 -1.61
C LYS A 41 -5.94 -5.49 -1.58
N SER A 42 -5.19 -5.88 -2.63
CA SER A 42 -4.53 -7.19 -2.68
C SER A 42 -3.57 -7.42 -1.52
N LEU A 43 -2.69 -6.45 -1.23
CA LEU A 43 -1.75 -6.52 -0.10
C LEU A 43 -2.47 -6.57 1.27
N LYS A 44 -3.60 -5.89 1.41
CA LYS A 44 -4.45 -5.96 2.60
C LYS A 44 -5.09 -7.34 2.75
N ASP A 45 -5.62 -7.90 1.66
CA ASP A 45 -6.26 -9.22 1.64
C ASP A 45 -5.25 -10.34 1.96
N LYS A 46 -4.00 -10.18 1.50
CA LYS A 46 -2.83 -11.01 1.88
C LYS A 46 -2.34 -10.75 3.32
N LYS A 47 -2.97 -9.82 4.06
CA LYS A 47 -2.63 -9.43 5.44
C LYS A 47 -1.18 -8.95 5.59
N LEU A 48 -0.64 -8.26 4.58
CA LEU A 48 0.72 -7.70 4.60
C LEU A 48 0.74 -6.24 5.06
N ILE A 49 -0.34 -5.51 4.83
CA ILE A 49 -0.51 -4.11 5.22
C ILE A 49 -1.84 -3.89 5.95
N ASN A 50 -1.89 -2.82 6.74
CA ASN A 50 -3.11 -2.27 7.31
C ASN A 50 -3.53 -1.03 6.53
N VAL A 51 -4.85 -0.81 6.45
CA VAL A 51 -5.45 0.33 5.77
C VAL A 51 -6.45 0.98 6.71
N GLU A 52 -6.20 2.23 7.07
CA GLU A 52 -7.05 3.04 7.94
C GLU A 52 -7.57 4.26 7.17
N LYS A 53 -8.84 4.62 7.37
CA LYS A 53 -9.42 5.80 6.72
C LYS A 53 -8.85 7.07 7.38
N LEU A 54 -8.28 7.97 6.58
CA LEU A 54 -7.72 9.24 7.03
C LEU A 54 -8.31 10.40 6.20
N GLY A 55 -9.47 10.90 6.62
CA GLY A 55 -10.19 11.97 5.91
C GLY A 55 -10.59 11.56 4.50
N LYS A 56 -10.03 12.25 3.50
CA LYS A 56 -10.28 12.01 2.05
C LYS A 56 -9.35 10.96 1.41
N THR A 57 -8.47 10.33 2.18
CA THR A 57 -7.53 9.31 1.70
C THR A 57 -7.41 8.17 2.72
N ASN A 58 -6.63 7.15 2.41
CA ASN A 58 -6.30 6.09 3.34
C ASN A 58 -4.85 6.24 3.82
N LEU A 59 -4.61 5.91 5.08
CA LEU A 59 -3.30 5.70 5.64
C LEU A 59 -2.95 4.20 5.54
N ILE A 60 -1.80 3.91 4.95
CA ILE A 60 -1.28 2.55 4.78
C ILE A 60 -0.11 2.35 5.73
N SER A 61 -0.06 1.22 6.41
CA SER A 61 1.09 0.84 7.24
C SER A 61 1.43 -0.64 7.07
N LEU A 62 2.65 -1.03 7.40
CA LEU A 62 2.97 -2.45 7.53
C LEU A 62 2.11 -3.11 8.62
N ARG A 63 1.68 -4.34 8.36
CA ARG A 63 1.11 -5.17 9.41
C ARG A 63 2.28 -5.75 10.22
N LYS A 64 2.35 -5.44 11.53
CA LYS A 64 3.29 -6.15 12.41
C LYS A 64 2.93 -7.64 12.37
N LYS A 65 3.91 -8.51 12.12
CA LYS A 65 3.78 -9.92 12.51
C LYS A 65 3.67 -9.92 14.03
N GLY A 66 2.46 -10.19 14.52
CA GLY A 66 2.27 -10.62 15.89
C GLY A 66 2.81 -12.02 16.07
#